data_AF-A0A956EC23-F1
#
_entry.id   AF-A0A956EC23-F1
#
_cell.length_a   1.000
_cell.length_b   1.000
_cell.length_c   1.000
_cell.angle_alpha   90.00
_cell.angle_beta   90.00
_cell.angle_gamma   90.00
#
_symmetry.space_group_name_H-M   'P 1'
#
loop_
_entity.id
_entity.type
_entity.pdbx_description
1 polymer ?
#
loop_
_entity_poly.entity_id
_entity_poly.type
_entity_poly.pdbx_seq_one_letter_code
_entity_poly.pdbx_strand_id
1 'polypeptide(L)'
;MTLRRGIGLITSLFTAAVLASACGGPPMEPDTPPAPVSAPINEDIIEDGQAAATPEEARRFVEQVDKDLRELMGNAERVAWVKMTYITHDTEILEAKAQEEVMEYLSRKIKEARRFEGLDLPPDVARQLYLLKFSAELPAPNDEAKRKEFAGIVTKLDSIYGKGEYCSKKLVGHALPKGKTKKDDDGCRSLEELSQIIAESRDYDLLLEAWKGWRTISKPMRPMYQRFVELGNEGAKEIGFSDMGAIWKGHYDMSDKDFVAEMDRLYAQVKPLYEQLHCYVRAKLSAKYGKDKVDPKGGIPAHLLGNM
;
A
#
# COMPACT_ATOMS: atom_id res chain seq x y z
N MET A 1 13.24 -31.75 23.05
CA MET A 1 13.60 -30.54 22.27
C MET A 1 12.51 -29.52 22.52
N THR A 2 12.78 -28.62 23.45
CA THR A 2 11.81 -27.77 24.13
C THR A 2 11.89 -26.37 23.53
N LEU A 3 10.84 -25.92 22.83
CA LEU A 3 10.71 -24.54 22.37
C LEU A 3 10.40 -23.64 23.58
N ARG A 4 11.30 -22.70 23.90
CA ARG A 4 11.03 -21.62 24.85
C ARG A 4 10.82 -20.32 24.07
N ARG A 5 9.56 -19.91 23.92
CA ARG A 5 9.15 -18.54 23.59
C ARG A 5 9.45 -17.64 24.79
N GLY A 6 10.19 -16.56 24.58
CA GLY A 6 10.37 -15.49 25.56
C GLY A 6 9.41 -14.35 25.25
N ILE A 7 8.26 -14.33 25.91
CA ILE A 7 7.38 -13.17 26.01
C ILE A 7 7.92 -12.32 27.15
N GLY A 8 8.47 -11.14 26.85
CA GLY A 8 8.83 -10.15 27.85
C GLY A 8 7.69 -9.16 28.06
N LEU A 9 6.93 -9.35 29.13
CA LEU A 9 6.08 -8.31 29.71
C LEU A 9 6.97 -7.17 30.21
N ILE A 10 6.75 -5.94 29.74
CA ILE A 10 7.13 -4.73 30.47
C ILE A 10 5.86 -3.94 30.73
N THR A 11 5.40 -4.07 31.97
CA THR A 11 4.34 -3.29 32.61
C THR A 11 4.86 -1.88 32.86
N SER A 12 4.28 -0.88 32.21
CA SER A 12 4.49 0.53 32.58
C SER A 12 3.15 1.15 32.93
N LEU A 13 2.89 1.25 34.24
CA LEU A 13 1.84 2.07 34.82
C LEU A 13 2.12 3.55 34.51
N PHE A 14 1.27 4.17 33.69
CA PHE A 14 1.13 5.63 33.67
C PHE A 14 -0.26 5.97 34.21
N THR A 15 -0.29 6.38 35.48
CA THR A 15 -1.45 6.95 36.14
C THR A 15 -1.65 8.36 35.61
N ALA A 16 -2.59 8.54 34.67
CA ALA A 16 -3.02 9.86 34.24
C ALA A 16 -4.08 10.39 35.21
N ALA A 17 -3.68 11.30 36.11
CA ALA A 17 -4.61 12.12 36.87
C ALA A 17 -5.16 13.22 35.94
N VAL A 18 -6.37 13.00 35.39
CA VAL A 18 -7.11 14.03 34.65
C VAL A 18 -7.89 14.86 35.66
N LEU A 19 -7.44 16.10 35.88
CA LEU A 19 -8.24 17.15 36.52
C LEU A 19 -9.34 17.57 35.53
N ALA A 20 -10.56 17.15 35.80
CA ALA A 20 -11.75 17.62 35.10
C ALA A 20 -12.02 19.09 35.47
N SER A 21 -11.67 20.03 34.59
CA SER A 21 -12.32 21.33 34.53
C SER A 21 -13.41 21.26 33.46
N ALA A 22 -14.64 21.09 33.92
CA ALA A 22 -15.82 21.09 33.07
C ALA A 22 -16.11 22.52 32.59
N CYS A 23 -15.95 22.76 31.28
CA CYS A 23 -16.64 23.84 30.59
C CYS A 23 -17.80 23.23 29.81
N GLY A 24 -19.02 23.54 30.22
CA GLY A 24 -20.25 23.06 29.59
C GLY A 24 -20.37 23.56 28.15
N GLY A 25 -20.19 22.65 27.20
CA GLY A 25 -20.78 22.73 25.87
C GLY A 25 -22.06 21.88 25.84
N PRO A 26 -23.04 22.22 24.97
CA PRO A 26 -24.22 21.37 24.79
C PRO A 26 -23.81 19.96 24.32
N PRO A 27 -24.63 18.92 24.59
CA PRO A 27 -24.34 17.57 24.13
C PRO A 27 -24.24 17.58 22.61
N MET A 28 -23.13 17.10 22.05
CA MET A 28 -23.10 16.77 20.62
C MET A 28 -24.09 15.63 20.40
N GLU A 29 -25.13 15.87 19.60
CA GLU A 29 -25.92 14.79 19.03
C GLU A 29 -24.98 13.89 18.20
N PRO A 30 -25.20 12.56 18.22
CA PRO A 30 -24.46 11.69 17.32
C PRO A 30 -24.84 12.05 15.88
N ASP A 31 -23.89 12.66 15.16
CA ASP A 31 -24.03 12.90 13.72
C ASP A 31 -24.39 11.58 13.04
N THR A 32 -25.57 11.53 12.43
CA THR A 32 -25.90 10.50 11.45
C THR A 32 -24.78 10.46 10.41
N PRO A 33 -24.17 9.30 10.13
CA PRO A 33 -23.15 9.20 9.11
C PRO A 33 -23.71 9.79 7.80
N PRO A 34 -22.95 10.66 7.11
CA PRO A 34 -23.39 11.14 5.80
C PRO A 34 -23.69 9.93 4.92
N ALA A 35 -24.76 10.02 4.13
CA ALA A 35 -25.05 9.01 3.12
C ALA A 35 -23.79 8.81 2.27
N PRO A 36 -23.42 7.55 1.93
CA PRO A 36 -22.23 7.29 1.15
C PRO A 36 -22.29 8.14 -0.11
N VAL A 37 -21.26 8.97 -0.30
CA VAL A 37 -21.15 9.83 -1.47
C VAL A 37 -21.18 8.89 -2.66
N SER A 38 -22.20 9.01 -3.51
CA SER A 38 -22.23 8.29 -4.78
C SER A 38 -20.97 8.67 -5.54
N ALA A 39 -20.08 7.70 -5.76
CA ALA A 39 -18.86 7.93 -6.52
C ALA A 39 -19.22 8.60 -7.85
N PRO A 40 -18.51 9.66 -8.28
CA PRO A 40 -18.71 10.21 -9.61
C PRO A 40 -18.26 9.15 -10.61
N ILE A 41 -19.22 8.52 -11.29
CA ILE A 41 -18.97 7.55 -12.35
C ILE A 41 -19.36 8.21 -13.66
N ASN A 42 -18.60 7.92 -14.71
CA ASN A 42 -18.95 8.38 -16.05
C ASN A 42 -20.29 7.73 -16.49
N GLU A 43 -21.31 8.56 -16.75
CA GLU A 43 -22.67 8.13 -17.12
C GLU A 43 -22.73 7.48 -18.51
N ASP A 44 -21.70 7.68 -19.33
CA ASP A 44 -21.63 7.30 -20.74
C ASP A 44 -21.49 5.78 -21.05
N ILE A 45 -21.60 4.88 -20.06
CA ILE A 45 -21.35 3.43 -20.25
C ILE A 45 -22.56 2.57 -19.83
N ILE A 46 -23.77 3.11 -19.85
CA ILE A 46 -25.00 2.31 -19.67
C ILE A 46 -25.45 1.82 -21.06
N GLU A 47 -25.30 0.52 -21.34
CA GLU A 47 -25.86 -0.09 -22.55
C GLU A 47 -27.39 -0.24 -22.40
N ASP A 48 -28.14 0.47 -23.25
CA ASP A 48 -29.60 0.38 -23.35
C ASP A 48 -30.04 -0.99 -23.90
N GLY A 49 -30.94 -1.70 -23.20
CA GLY A 49 -31.65 -2.86 -23.75
C GLY A 49 -31.86 -4.08 -22.86
N GLN A 50 -31.39 -4.08 -21.61
CA GLN A 50 -31.69 -5.16 -20.65
C GLN A 50 -33.00 -4.90 -19.89
N ALA A 51 -33.79 -5.95 -19.67
CA ALA A 51 -34.94 -5.89 -18.76
C ALA A 51 -34.50 -5.33 -17.40
N ALA A 52 -35.31 -4.44 -16.82
CA ALA A 52 -35.01 -3.76 -15.57
C ALA A 52 -34.67 -4.80 -14.48
N ALA A 53 -33.46 -4.74 -13.94
CA ALA A 53 -33.01 -5.63 -12.89
C ALA A 53 -33.87 -5.46 -11.63
N THR A 54 -33.98 -6.50 -10.82
CA THR A 54 -34.78 -6.52 -9.59
C THR A 54 -33.91 -6.52 -8.33
N PRO A 55 -34.42 -6.06 -7.17
CA PRO A 55 -33.71 -6.17 -5.89
C PRO A 55 -33.33 -7.61 -5.49
N GLU A 56 -34.14 -8.59 -5.89
CA GLU A 56 -33.86 -10.00 -5.64
C GLU A 56 -32.72 -10.53 -6.53
N GLU A 57 -32.63 -10.08 -7.79
CA GLU A 57 -31.47 -10.37 -8.64
C GLU A 57 -30.19 -9.73 -8.09
N ALA A 58 -30.28 -8.51 -7.54
CA ALA A 58 -29.15 -7.85 -6.88
C ALA A 58 -28.64 -8.64 -5.67
N ARG A 59 -29.57 -9.15 -4.83
CA ARG A 59 -29.22 -10.01 -3.69
C ARG A 59 -28.50 -11.29 -4.13
N ARG A 60 -29.05 -12.01 -5.11
CA ARG A 60 -28.41 -13.24 -5.63
C ARG A 60 -27.06 -12.95 -6.27
N PHE A 61 -26.92 -11.80 -6.92
CA PHE A 61 -25.67 -11.37 -7.52
C PHE A 61 -24.58 -11.19 -6.46
N VAL A 62 -24.84 -10.43 -5.39
CA VAL A 62 -23.84 -10.19 -4.34
C VAL A 62 -23.51 -11.46 -3.55
N GLU A 63 -24.48 -12.35 -3.33
CA GLU A 63 -24.27 -13.67 -2.72
C GLU A 63 -23.34 -14.55 -3.57
N GLN A 64 -23.53 -14.57 -4.89
CA GLN A 64 -22.66 -15.30 -5.80
C GLN A 64 -21.25 -14.69 -5.85
N VAL A 65 -21.15 -13.37 -5.90
CA VAL A 65 -19.86 -12.66 -5.90
C VAL A 65 -19.08 -12.92 -4.61
N ASP A 66 -19.72 -12.88 -3.44
CA ASP A 66 -19.07 -13.22 -2.17
C ASP A 66 -18.53 -14.66 -2.19
N LYS A 67 -19.33 -15.62 -2.65
CA LYS A 67 -18.92 -17.02 -2.75
C LYS A 67 -17.71 -17.21 -3.68
N ASP A 68 -17.76 -16.64 -4.87
CA ASP A 68 -16.71 -16.78 -5.88
C ASP A 68 -15.41 -16.10 -5.43
N LEU A 69 -15.49 -14.88 -4.87
CA LEU A 69 -14.32 -14.15 -4.39
C LEU A 69 -13.64 -14.87 -3.21
N ARG A 70 -14.41 -15.51 -2.31
CA ARG A 70 -13.82 -16.32 -1.24
C ARG A 70 -12.96 -17.46 -1.78
N GLU A 71 -13.36 -18.07 -2.87
CA GLU A 71 -12.61 -19.15 -3.52
C GLU A 71 -11.39 -18.59 -4.28
N LEU A 72 -11.61 -17.61 -5.17
CA LEU A 72 -10.57 -17.02 -6.00
C LEU A 72 -9.48 -16.32 -5.18
N MET A 73 -9.89 -15.40 -4.29
CA MET A 73 -8.93 -14.71 -3.42
C MET A 73 -8.30 -15.67 -2.42
N GLY A 74 -9.06 -16.64 -1.90
CA GLY A 74 -8.51 -17.67 -1.02
C GLY A 74 -7.41 -18.50 -1.69
N ASN A 75 -7.54 -18.79 -2.99
CA ASN A 75 -6.49 -19.42 -3.78
C ASN A 75 -5.32 -18.46 -4.05
N ALA A 76 -5.59 -17.24 -4.52
CA ALA A 76 -4.57 -16.24 -4.81
C ALA A 76 -3.68 -15.93 -3.60
N GLU A 77 -4.26 -15.79 -2.41
CA GLU A 77 -3.53 -15.56 -1.16
C GLU A 77 -2.64 -16.75 -0.76
N ARG A 78 -3.08 -17.99 -1.00
CA ARG A 78 -2.24 -19.17 -0.75
C ARG A 78 -1.03 -19.20 -1.68
N VAL A 79 -1.23 -18.86 -2.95
CA VAL A 79 -0.13 -18.80 -3.93
C VAL A 79 0.83 -17.66 -3.59
N ALA A 80 0.30 -16.48 -3.25
CA ALA A 80 1.09 -15.33 -2.82
C ALA A 80 1.94 -15.66 -1.59
N TRP A 81 1.37 -16.34 -0.58
CA TRP A 81 2.13 -16.80 0.60
C TRP A 81 3.29 -17.74 0.24
N VAL A 82 3.06 -18.71 -0.66
CA VAL A 82 4.12 -19.60 -1.14
C VAL A 82 5.21 -18.81 -1.85
N LYS A 83 4.85 -17.86 -2.73
CA LYS A 83 5.82 -16.99 -3.39
C LYS A 83 6.62 -16.16 -2.39
N MET A 84 5.98 -15.57 -1.39
CA MET A 84 6.66 -14.74 -0.38
C MET A 84 7.66 -15.53 0.46
N THR A 85 7.46 -16.84 0.61
CA THR A 85 8.38 -17.74 1.32
C THR A 85 9.41 -18.41 0.40
N TYR A 86 9.17 -18.39 -0.92
CA TYR A 86 10.03 -18.96 -1.95
C TYR A 86 9.99 -18.10 -3.21
N ILE A 87 10.71 -16.97 -3.25
CA ILE A 87 10.71 -16.08 -4.42
C ILE A 87 11.52 -16.72 -5.57
N THR A 88 10.84 -17.51 -6.40
CA THR A 88 11.41 -18.23 -7.55
C THR A 88 10.69 -17.86 -8.85
N HIS A 89 11.26 -18.23 -10.00
CA HIS A 89 10.61 -18.01 -11.30
C HIS A 89 9.25 -18.71 -11.39
N ASP A 90 9.15 -19.94 -10.89
CA ASP A 90 7.92 -20.73 -11.00
C ASP A 90 6.82 -20.16 -10.10
N THR A 91 7.15 -19.79 -8.86
CA THR A 91 6.20 -19.13 -7.95
C THR A 91 5.80 -17.74 -8.43
N GLU A 92 6.69 -16.99 -9.12
CA GLU A 92 6.35 -15.74 -9.80
C GLU A 92 5.26 -15.98 -10.86
N ILE A 93 5.38 -17.03 -11.68
CA ILE A 93 4.38 -17.36 -12.71
C ILE A 93 3.04 -17.76 -12.07
N LEU A 94 3.07 -18.58 -11.02
CA LEU A 94 1.87 -19.04 -10.33
C LEU A 94 1.11 -17.88 -9.69
N GLU A 95 1.81 -16.98 -8.99
CA GLU A 95 1.18 -15.81 -8.35
C GLU A 95 0.59 -14.87 -9.40
N ALA A 96 1.33 -14.56 -10.46
CA ALA A 96 0.85 -13.68 -11.52
C ALA A 96 -0.44 -14.24 -12.16
N LYS A 97 -0.51 -15.55 -12.39
CA LYS A 97 -1.71 -16.19 -12.93
C LYS A 97 -2.89 -16.11 -11.96
N ALA A 98 -2.68 -16.40 -10.67
CA ALA A 98 -3.76 -16.37 -9.69
C ALA A 98 -4.30 -14.93 -9.48
N GLN A 99 -3.41 -13.93 -9.52
CA GLN A 99 -3.80 -12.52 -9.48
C GLN A 99 -4.55 -12.09 -10.75
N GLU A 100 -4.12 -12.54 -11.94
CA GLU A 100 -4.83 -12.29 -13.20
C GLU A 100 -6.28 -12.81 -13.15
N GLU A 101 -6.51 -14.01 -12.58
CA GLU A 101 -7.84 -14.60 -12.44
C GLU A 101 -8.75 -13.75 -11.53
N VAL A 102 -8.22 -13.21 -10.42
CA VAL A 102 -8.96 -12.29 -9.54
C VAL A 102 -9.25 -10.97 -10.26
N MET A 103 -8.27 -10.41 -10.98
CA MET A 103 -8.42 -9.16 -11.72
C MET A 103 -9.47 -9.26 -12.82
N GLU A 104 -9.48 -10.34 -13.61
CA GLU A 104 -10.52 -10.59 -14.62
C GLU A 104 -11.90 -10.63 -13.97
N TYR A 105 -12.03 -11.41 -12.89
CA TYR A 105 -13.31 -11.61 -12.22
C TYR A 105 -13.87 -10.29 -11.70
N LEU A 106 -13.05 -9.49 -11.02
CA LEU A 106 -13.45 -8.19 -10.48
C LEU A 106 -13.82 -7.21 -11.60
N SER A 107 -12.98 -7.06 -12.63
CA SER A 107 -13.25 -6.15 -13.75
C SER A 107 -14.59 -6.47 -14.42
N ARG A 108 -14.90 -7.76 -14.60
CA ARG A 108 -16.18 -8.21 -15.17
C ARG A 108 -17.35 -7.99 -14.20
N LYS A 109 -17.22 -8.39 -12.93
CA LYS A 109 -18.31 -8.25 -11.95
C LYS A 109 -18.64 -6.81 -11.59
N ILE A 110 -17.67 -5.92 -11.55
CA ILE A 110 -17.92 -4.48 -11.33
C ILE A 110 -18.81 -3.91 -12.44
N LYS A 111 -18.56 -4.30 -13.69
CA LYS A 111 -19.39 -3.88 -14.83
C LYS A 111 -20.78 -4.51 -14.79
N GLU A 112 -20.87 -5.81 -14.55
CA GLU A 112 -22.16 -6.50 -14.41
C GLU A 112 -23.02 -5.87 -13.30
N ALA A 113 -22.41 -5.44 -12.19
CA ALA A 113 -23.09 -4.82 -11.06
C ALA A 113 -23.77 -3.48 -11.42
N ARG A 114 -23.36 -2.81 -12.50
CA ARG A 114 -23.95 -1.52 -12.90
C ARG A 114 -25.43 -1.62 -13.26
N ARG A 115 -25.91 -2.79 -13.67
CA ARG A 115 -27.35 -3.00 -13.96
C ARG A 115 -28.27 -2.83 -12.74
N PHE A 116 -27.70 -2.80 -11.52
CA PHE A 116 -28.44 -2.58 -10.27
C PHE A 116 -28.40 -1.11 -9.80
N GLU A 117 -27.74 -0.22 -10.54
CA GLU A 117 -27.69 1.20 -10.21
C GLU A 117 -29.11 1.82 -10.26
N GLY A 118 -29.42 2.66 -9.28
CA GLY A 118 -30.73 3.33 -9.17
C GLY A 118 -31.86 2.46 -8.61
N LEU A 119 -31.62 1.18 -8.31
CA LEU A 119 -32.61 0.36 -7.61
C LEU A 119 -32.73 0.75 -6.13
N ASP A 120 -33.95 0.70 -5.60
CA ASP A 120 -34.20 0.73 -4.16
C ASP A 120 -33.84 -0.63 -3.56
N LEU A 121 -32.71 -0.69 -2.87
CA LEU A 121 -32.10 -1.93 -2.37
C LEU A 121 -32.06 -1.95 -0.84
N PRO A 122 -32.16 -3.14 -0.23
CA PRO A 122 -31.82 -3.34 1.18
C PRO A 122 -30.42 -2.76 1.49
N PRO A 123 -30.22 -2.06 2.63
CA PRO A 123 -28.97 -1.37 2.93
C PRO A 123 -27.71 -2.25 2.89
N ASP A 124 -27.84 -3.52 3.27
CA ASP A 124 -26.79 -4.53 3.20
C ASP A 124 -26.36 -4.83 1.75
N VAL A 125 -27.33 -5.05 0.86
CA VAL A 125 -27.09 -5.32 -0.57
C VAL A 125 -26.51 -4.09 -1.26
N ALA A 126 -27.06 -2.91 -0.98
CA ALA A 126 -26.54 -1.64 -1.50
C ALA A 126 -25.07 -1.42 -1.09
N ARG A 127 -24.73 -1.71 0.17
CA ARG A 127 -23.35 -1.60 0.68
C ARG A 127 -22.41 -2.60 0.02
N GLN A 128 -22.84 -3.85 -0.20
CA GLN A 128 -22.02 -4.85 -0.89
C GLN A 128 -21.74 -4.46 -2.34
N LEU A 129 -22.75 -3.97 -3.08
CA LEU A 129 -22.55 -3.45 -4.44
C LEU A 129 -21.64 -2.23 -4.47
N TYR A 130 -21.78 -1.33 -3.49
CA TYR A 130 -20.87 -0.19 -3.36
C TYR A 130 -19.43 -0.65 -3.14
N LEU A 131 -19.19 -1.57 -2.20
CA LEU A 131 -17.83 -2.09 -1.92
C LEU A 131 -17.22 -2.82 -3.12
N LEU A 132 -18.04 -3.55 -3.89
CA LEU A 132 -17.59 -4.20 -5.11
C LEU A 132 -16.95 -3.22 -6.09
N LYS A 133 -17.49 -2.00 -6.24
CA LYS A 133 -16.93 -0.96 -7.15
C LYS A 133 -15.49 -0.59 -6.83
N PHE A 134 -15.10 -0.65 -5.55
CA PHE A 134 -13.76 -0.30 -5.09
C PHE A 134 -12.86 -1.52 -4.88
N SER A 135 -13.38 -2.74 -5.03
CA SER A 135 -12.65 -3.97 -4.74
C SER A 135 -11.50 -4.24 -5.73
N ALA A 136 -11.48 -3.57 -6.88
CA ALA A 136 -10.40 -3.65 -7.87
C ALA A 136 -9.29 -2.62 -7.58
N GLU A 137 -8.55 -2.78 -6.47
CA GLU A 137 -7.44 -1.88 -6.10
C GLU A 137 -6.33 -1.80 -7.17
N LEU A 138 -6.15 -2.89 -7.91
CA LEU A 138 -5.30 -3.01 -9.08
C LEU A 138 -6.19 -3.29 -10.30
N PRO A 139 -6.88 -2.27 -10.85
CA PRO A 139 -7.85 -2.48 -11.92
C PRO A 139 -7.11 -2.81 -13.22
N ALA A 140 -7.18 -4.09 -13.63
CA ALA A 140 -6.54 -4.54 -14.85
C ALA A 140 -7.43 -4.27 -16.08
N PRO A 141 -6.84 -3.99 -17.27
CA PRO A 141 -7.60 -3.78 -18.50
C PRO A 141 -8.53 -4.95 -18.89
N ASN A 142 -9.52 -4.77 -19.77
CA ASN A 142 -10.33 -5.91 -20.27
C ASN A 142 -9.65 -6.71 -21.38
N ASP A 143 -8.59 -6.17 -21.97
CA ASP A 143 -7.76 -6.91 -22.90
C ASP A 143 -6.95 -7.98 -22.15
N GLU A 144 -7.08 -9.25 -22.57
CA GLU A 144 -6.44 -10.40 -21.91
C GLU A 144 -4.91 -10.27 -21.90
N ALA A 145 -4.31 -9.87 -23.03
CA ALA A 145 -2.86 -9.74 -23.12
C ALA A 145 -2.34 -8.63 -22.18
N LYS A 146 -3.05 -7.51 -22.11
CA LYS A 146 -2.74 -6.41 -21.18
C LYS A 146 -2.97 -6.79 -19.72
N ARG A 147 -4.01 -7.56 -19.36
CA ARG A 147 -4.18 -8.06 -17.98
C ARG A 147 -3.03 -8.94 -17.57
N LYS A 148 -2.66 -9.89 -18.43
CA LYS A 148 -1.56 -10.80 -18.16
C LYS A 148 -0.23 -10.05 -18.04
N GLU A 149 0.00 -9.05 -18.89
CA GLU A 149 1.14 -8.13 -18.78
C GLU A 149 1.11 -7.41 -17.42
N PHE A 150 -0.04 -6.84 -17.03
CA PHE A 150 -0.21 -6.11 -15.79
C PHE A 150 0.05 -6.97 -14.55
N ALA A 151 -0.58 -8.15 -14.47
CA ALA A 151 -0.36 -9.10 -13.37
C ALA A 151 1.10 -9.55 -13.30
N GLY A 152 1.73 -9.83 -14.45
CA GLY A 152 3.15 -10.14 -14.53
C GLY A 152 4.05 -9.00 -14.04
N ILE A 153 3.73 -7.75 -14.38
CA ILE A 153 4.46 -6.56 -13.92
C ILE A 153 4.34 -6.42 -12.39
N VAL A 154 3.14 -6.55 -11.83
CA VAL A 154 2.89 -6.44 -10.38
C VAL A 154 3.76 -7.45 -9.63
N THR A 155 3.68 -8.73 -10.00
CA THR A 155 4.49 -9.78 -9.38
C THR A 155 5.99 -9.55 -9.59
N LYS A 156 6.41 -9.04 -10.75
CA LYS A 156 7.82 -8.80 -11.03
C LYS A 156 8.41 -7.65 -10.23
N LEU A 157 7.66 -6.55 -10.07
CA LEU A 157 8.06 -5.41 -9.25
C LEU A 157 8.26 -5.85 -7.80
N ASP A 158 7.29 -6.58 -7.24
CA ASP A 158 7.39 -7.11 -5.88
C ASP A 158 8.58 -8.06 -5.73
N SER A 159 8.79 -8.95 -6.71
CA SER A 159 9.89 -9.92 -6.66
C SER A 159 11.27 -9.28 -6.78
N ILE A 160 11.43 -8.24 -7.61
CA ILE A 160 12.70 -7.49 -7.71
C ILE A 160 13.02 -6.82 -6.38
N TYR A 161 12.01 -6.25 -5.72
CA TYR A 161 12.18 -5.64 -4.41
C TYR A 161 12.53 -6.70 -3.35
N GLY A 162 11.73 -7.77 -3.25
CA GLY A 162 11.85 -8.79 -2.20
C GLY A 162 13.15 -9.61 -2.23
N LYS A 163 13.76 -9.80 -3.41
CA LYS A 163 15.04 -10.50 -3.56
C LYS A 163 16.23 -9.59 -3.83
N GLY A 164 16.03 -8.27 -3.74
CA GLY A 164 17.07 -7.29 -4.03
C GLY A 164 18.26 -7.46 -3.09
N GLU A 165 19.46 -7.53 -3.66
CA GLU A 165 20.71 -7.53 -2.91
C GLU A 165 21.68 -6.52 -3.50
N TYR A 166 22.35 -5.77 -2.62
CA TYR A 166 23.43 -4.88 -3.00
C TYR A 166 24.77 -5.37 -2.47
N CYS A 167 25.74 -5.51 -3.37
CA CYS A 167 27.08 -6.02 -3.05
C CYS A 167 28.13 -4.91 -3.14
N SER A 168 28.88 -4.71 -2.06
CA SER A 168 30.01 -3.78 -2.03
C SER A 168 31.06 -4.25 -1.03
N LYS A 169 32.35 -4.10 -1.39
CA LYS A 169 33.45 -4.42 -0.48
C LYS A 169 33.47 -3.54 0.77
N LYS A 170 32.82 -2.37 0.73
CA LYS A 170 32.67 -1.50 1.91
C LYS A 170 31.67 -2.04 2.94
N LEU A 171 30.83 -3.00 2.57
CA LEU A 171 29.86 -3.63 3.47
C LEU A 171 30.45 -4.82 4.23
N VAL A 172 31.64 -5.31 3.83
CA VAL A 172 32.31 -6.43 4.48
C VAL A 172 32.55 -6.10 5.96
N GLY A 173 32.07 -6.96 6.85
CA GLY A 173 32.13 -6.82 8.30
C GLY A 173 30.95 -6.08 8.93
N HIS A 174 30.00 -5.56 8.13
CA HIS A 174 28.84 -4.80 8.61
C HIS A 174 27.53 -5.54 8.38
N ALA A 175 26.65 -5.64 9.38
CA ALA A 175 25.35 -6.32 9.34
C ALA A 175 25.40 -7.67 8.58
N LEU A 176 26.16 -8.62 9.13
CA LEU A 176 26.32 -9.94 8.52
C LEU A 176 24.97 -10.66 8.41
N PRO A 177 24.67 -11.28 7.24
CA PRO A 177 23.51 -12.14 7.10
C PRO A 177 23.48 -13.23 8.16
N LYS A 178 22.29 -13.59 8.63
CA LYS A 178 22.12 -14.65 9.63
C LYS A 178 22.76 -15.95 9.15
N GLY A 179 23.63 -16.53 9.97
CA GLY A 179 24.33 -17.78 9.67
C GLY A 179 25.60 -17.64 8.84
N LYS A 180 25.95 -16.44 8.34
CA LYS A 180 27.25 -16.18 7.71
C LYS A 180 28.30 -15.76 8.74
N THR A 181 29.55 -16.17 8.54
CA THR A 181 30.70 -15.67 9.32
C THR A 181 31.44 -14.57 8.54
N LYS A 182 32.34 -13.84 9.22
CA LYS A 182 33.22 -12.86 8.55
C LYS A 182 34.07 -13.47 7.42
N LYS A 183 34.37 -14.77 7.48
CA LYS A 183 35.15 -15.45 6.43
C LYS A 183 34.32 -15.66 5.15
N ASP A 184 33.00 -15.72 5.30
CA ASP A 184 32.04 -15.98 4.22
C ASP A 184 31.42 -14.68 3.69
N ASP A 185 31.94 -13.53 4.11
CA ASP A 185 31.36 -12.23 3.79
C ASP A 185 31.81 -11.74 2.41
N ASP A 186 30.94 -11.95 1.43
CA ASP A 186 31.05 -11.48 0.05
C ASP A 186 30.78 -9.95 -0.08
N GLY A 187 30.24 -9.32 0.95
CA GLY A 187 29.80 -7.92 0.96
C GLY A 187 28.41 -7.68 0.37
N CYS A 188 27.64 -8.74 0.10
CA CYS A 188 26.25 -8.65 -0.37
C CYS A 188 25.29 -8.52 0.80
N ARG A 189 24.30 -7.63 0.68
CA ARG A 189 23.30 -7.35 1.71
C ARG A 189 21.91 -7.21 1.12
N SER A 190 20.93 -7.83 1.76
CA SER A 190 19.50 -7.62 1.51
C SER A 190 19.02 -6.28 2.07
N LEU A 191 17.76 -5.92 1.81
CA LEU A 191 17.14 -4.74 2.41
C LEU A 191 17.19 -4.77 3.93
N GLU A 192 16.91 -5.90 4.57
CA GLU A 192 16.89 -6.03 6.02
C GLU A 192 18.26 -5.72 6.62
N GLU A 193 19.33 -6.23 6.01
CA GLU A 193 20.69 -6.04 6.48
C GLU A 193 21.19 -4.62 6.21
N LEU A 194 20.88 -4.05 5.05
CA LEU A 194 21.15 -2.63 4.77
C LEU A 194 20.38 -1.71 5.73
N SER A 195 19.13 -2.07 6.07
CA SER A 195 18.32 -1.33 7.04
C SER A 195 18.91 -1.41 8.44
N GLN A 196 19.49 -2.56 8.82
CA GLN A 196 20.22 -2.69 10.08
C GLN A 196 21.44 -1.77 10.12
N ILE A 197 22.20 -1.67 9.02
CA ILE A 197 23.31 -0.71 8.92
C ILE A 197 22.79 0.72 9.14
N ILE A 198 21.67 1.09 8.51
CA ILE A 198 21.11 2.44 8.65
C ILE A 198 20.61 2.72 10.07
N ALA A 199 20.01 1.74 10.74
CA ALA A 199 19.50 1.89 12.10
C ALA A 199 20.62 2.03 13.14
N GLU A 200 21.69 1.24 13.02
CA GLU A 200 22.70 1.07 14.07
C GLU A 200 23.96 1.91 13.84
N SER A 201 24.40 2.06 12.58
CA SER A 201 25.63 2.78 12.26
C SER A 201 25.48 4.27 12.53
N ARG A 202 26.60 4.91 12.86
CA ARG A 202 26.74 6.37 12.89
C ARG A 202 27.88 6.86 12.00
N ASP A 203 28.43 5.99 11.17
CA ASP A 203 29.39 6.34 10.12
C ASP A 203 28.64 6.88 8.91
N TYR A 204 28.84 8.16 8.58
CA TYR A 204 28.16 8.83 7.48
C TYR A 204 28.38 8.13 6.14
N ASP A 205 29.60 7.73 5.82
CA ASP A 205 29.95 7.21 4.50
C ASP A 205 29.43 5.78 4.33
N LEU A 206 29.40 4.99 5.41
CA LEU A 206 28.75 3.68 5.42
C LEU A 206 27.22 3.79 5.27
N LEU A 207 26.59 4.74 5.97
CA LEU A 207 25.15 5.02 5.83
C LEU A 207 24.81 5.42 4.38
N LEU A 208 25.63 6.30 3.78
CA LEU A 208 25.46 6.74 2.41
C LEU A 208 25.64 5.61 1.41
N GLU A 209 26.63 4.74 1.62
CA GLU A 209 26.87 3.55 0.80
C GLU A 209 25.65 2.62 0.82
N ALA A 210 25.14 2.28 2.00
CA ALA A 210 23.96 1.43 2.13
C ALA A 210 22.73 2.04 1.44
N TRP A 211 22.47 3.33 1.70
CA TRP A 211 21.31 4.06 1.17
C TRP A 211 21.34 4.18 -0.36
N LYS A 212 22.51 4.50 -0.93
CA LYS A 212 22.69 4.57 -2.39
C LYS A 212 22.64 3.18 -3.02
N GLY A 213 23.25 2.20 -2.36
CA GLY A 213 23.28 0.81 -2.78
C GLY A 213 21.89 0.25 -2.99
N TRP A 214 21.01 0.37 -1.99
CA TRP A 214 19.62 -0.10 -2.11
C TRP A 214 18.86 0.56 -3.26
N ARG A 215 19.08 1.87 -3.48
CA ARG A 215 18.44 2.60 -4.59
C ARG A 215 18.89 2.15 -5.98
N THR A 216 19.92 1.31 -6.09
CA THR A 216 20.26 0.67 -7.37
C THR A 216 19.29 -0.45 -7.75
N ILE A 217 18.62 -1.08 -6.76
CA ILE A 217 17.64 -2.15 -6.98
C ILE A 217 16.41 -1.64 -7.74
N SER A 218 16.00 -0.40 -7.49
CA SER A 218 14.81 0.18 -8.13
C SER A 218 15.03 0.71 -9.54
N LYS A 219 16.29 0.90 -9.99
CA LYS A 219 16.59 1.39 -11.34
C LYS A 219 15.94 0.57 -12.46
N PRO A 220 16.06 -0.77 -12.51
CA PRO A 220 15.38 -1.57 -13.52
C PRO A 220 13.85 -1.58 -13.38
N MET A 221 13.31 -1.20 -12.22
CA MET A 221 11.86 -1.16 -11.99
C MET A 221 11.17 0.01 -12.70
N ARG A 222 11.90 1.09 -13.03
CA ARG A 222 11.32 2.30 -13.64
C ARG A 222 10.42 2.04 -14.86
N PRO A 223 10.87 1.37 -15.94
CA PRO A 223 10.02 1.15 -17.11
C PRO A 223 8.78 0.30 -16.78
N MET A 224 8.93 -0.71 -15.92
CA MET A 224 7.81 -1.54 -15.46
C MET A 224 6.82 -0.72 -14.63
N TYR A 225 7.29 0.19 -13.79
CA TYR A 225 6.42 1.05 -12.98
C TYR A 225 5.65 2.07 -13.84
N GLN A 226 6.28 2.59 -14.90
CA GLN A 226 5.57 3.43 -15.88
C GLN A 226 4.45 2.63 -16.56
N ARG A 227 4.77 1.41 -17.01
CA ARG A 227 3.79 0.53 -17.65
C ARG A 227 2.67 0.08 -16.70
N PHE A 228 2.99 -0.16 -15.44
CA PHE A 228 2.03 -0.42 -14.36
C PHE A 228 1.01 0.74 -14.24
N VAL A 229 1.49 1.99 -14.19
CA VAL A 229 0.60 3.16 -14.11
C VAL A 229 -0.27 3.31 -15.35
N GLU A 230 0.29 3.07 -16.55
CA GLU A 230 -0.47 3.11 -17.80
C GLU A 230 -1.62 2.08 -17.81
N LEU A 231 -1.30 0.81 -17.55
CA LEU A 231 -2.26 -0.30 -17.58
C LEU A 231 -3.31 -0.17 -16.49
N GLY A 232 -2.90 0.18 -15.27
CA GLY A 232 -3.83 0.38 -14.17
C GLY A 232 -4.78 1.56 -14.40
N ASN A 233 -4.30 2.66 -14.98
CA ASN A 233 -5.20 3.78 -15.33
C ASN A 233 -6.11 3.47 -16.53
N GLU A 234 -5.67 2.61 -17.46
CA GLU A 234 -6.54 2.08 -18.51
C GLU A 234 -7.68 1.25 -17.88
N GLY A 235 -7.35 0.29 -17.03
CA GLY A 235 -8.36 -0.54 -16.35
C GLY A 235 -9.31 0.28 -15.47
N ALA A 236 -8.80 1.27 -14.72
CA ALA A 236 -9.63 2.17 -13.90
C ALA A 236 -10.72 2.89 -14.72
N LYS A 237 -10.36 3.37 -15.92
CA LYS A 237 -11.30 4.04 -16.83
C LYS A 237 -12.37 3.09 -17.36
N GLU A 238 -12.00 1.86 -17.66
CA GLU A 238 -12.94 0.86 -18.16
C GLU A 238 -13.99 0.44 -17.12
N ILE A 239 -13.70 0.62 -15.83
CA ILE A 239 -14.65 0.41 -14.73
C ILE A 239 -15.26 1.72 -14.19
N GLY A 240 -15.06 2.84 -14.90
CA GLY A 240 -15.77 4.10 -14.67
C GLY A 240 -15.09 5.13 -13.76
N PHE A 241 -13.84 4.90 -13.35
CA PHE A 241 -13.04 5.84 -12.55
C PHE A 241 -12.10 6.69 -13.43
N SER A 242 -11.66 7.86 -12.95
CA SER A 242 -10.71 8.70 -13.71
C SER A 242 -9.32 8.07 -13.83
N ASP A 243 -8.88 7.41 -12.76
CA ASP A 243 -7.56 6.81 -12.57
C ASP A 243 -7.57 5.86 -11.34
N MET A 244 -6.48 5.12 -11.12
CA MET A 244 -6.34 4.25 -9.93
C MET A 244 -6.43 5.02 -8.61
N GLY A 245 -5.97 6.27 -8.59
CA GLY A 245 -6.00 7.10 -7.40
C GLY A 245 -7.43 7.41 -6.94
N ALA A 246 -8.39 7.53 -7.86
CA ALA A 246 -9.82 7.69 -7.53
C ALA A 246 -10.37 6.45 -6.81
N ILE A 247 -9.99 5.25 -7.24
CA ILE A 247 -10.38 3.99 -6.57
C ILE A 247 -9.80 3.94 -5.15
N TRP A 248 -8.51 4.26 -5.00
CA TRP A 248 -7.85 4.24 -3.69
C TRP A 248 -8.44 5.25 -2.70
N LYS A 249 -8.78 6.46 -3.16
CA LYS A 249 -9.43 7.49 -2.33
C LYS A 249 -10.89 7.15 -2.01
N GLY A 250 -11.57 6.42 -2.90
CA GLY A 250 -12.96 5.99 -2.69
C GLY A 250 -13.18 5.08 -1.47
N HIS A 251 -12.13 4.44 -0.95
CA HIS A 251 -12.20 3.62 0.27
C HIS A 251 -12.52 4.41 1.55
N TYR A 252 -12.44 5.74 1.50
CA TYR A 252 -12.70 6.61 2.65
C TYR A 252 -14.15 7.10 2.74
N ASP A 253 -15.05 6.61 1.86
CA ASP A 253 -16.46 7.05 1.78
C ASP A 253 -16.61 8.59 1.67
N MET A 254 -15.63 9.23 1.02
CA MET A 254 -15.53 10.67 0.78
C MET A 254 -15.35 10.95 -0.71
N SER A 255 -15.73 12.14 -1.17
CA SER A 255 -15.36 12.58 -2.51
C SER A 255 -13.85 12.78 -2.61
N ASP A 256 -13.27 12.61 -3.80
CA ASP A 256 -11.85 12.86 -4.07
C ASP A 256 -11.40 14.26 -3.61
N LYS A 257 -12.26 15.26 -3.79
CA LYS A 257 -12.01 16.65 -3.39
C LYS A 257 -11.98 16.80 -1.86
N ASP A 258 -12.95 16.22 -1.17
CA ASP A 258 -13.05 16.34 0.28
C ASP A 258 -11.93 15.57 0.97
N PHE A 259 -11.54 14.40 0.43
CA PHE A 259 -10.40 13.64 0.93
C PHE A 259 -9.10 14.45 0.87
N VAL A 260 -8.81 15.09 -0.27
CA VAL A 260 -7.60 15.92 -0.44
C VAL A 260 -7.63 17.13 0.50
N ALA A 261 -8.79 17.81 0.60
CA ALA A 261 -8.94 18.96 1.50
C ALA A 261 -8.73 18.57 2.97
N GLU A 262 -9.23 17.41 3.39
CA GLU A 262 -9.08 16.91 4.75
C GLU A 262 -7.62 16.51 5.05
N MET A 263 -6.94 15.86 4.11
CA MET A 263 -5.50 15.56 4.21
C MET A 263 -4.65 16.82 4.36
N ASP A 264 -4.92 17.85 3.56
CA ASP A 264 -4.21 19.15 3.64
C ASP A 264 -4.48 19.85 4.98
N ARG A 265 -5.72 19.81 5.47
CA ARG A 265 -6.09 20.37 6.78
C ARG A 265 -5.34 19.68 7.91
N LEU A 266 -5.30 18.35 7.91
CA LEU A 266 -4.59 17.56 8.92
C LEU A 266 -3.08 17.81 8.86
N TYR A 267 -2.48 17.84 7.66
CA TYR A 267 -1.07 18.17 7.50
C TYR A 267 -0.74 19.57 8.02
N ALA A 268 -1.59 20.57 7.74
CA ALA A 268 -1.40 21.94 8.23
C ALA A 268 -1.40 22.02 9.78
N GLN A 269 -2.13 21.14 10.47
CA GLN A 269 -2.12 21.06 11.93
C GLN A 269 -0.84 20.42 12.48
N VAL A 270 -0.30 19.40 11.79
CA VAL A 270 0.94 18.71 12.20
C VAL A 270 2.19 19.53 11.84
N LYS A 271 2.12 20.31 10.77
CA LYS A 271 3.26 21.03 10.18
C LYS A 271 4.08 21.86 11.19
N PRO A 272 3.50 22.68 12.09
CA PRO A 272 4.29 23.46 13.05
C PRO A 272 5.11 22.59 14.00
N LEU A 273 4.58 21.45 14.43
CA LEU A 273 5.31 20.48 15.27
C LEU A 273 6.41 19.79 14.44
N TYR A 274 6.08 19.35 13.23
CA TYR A 274 7.04 18.74 12.32
C TYR A 274 8.22 19.67 12.03
N GLU A 275 7.99 20.94 11.75
CA GLU A 275 9.04 21.92 11.46
C GLU A 275 9.98 22.13 12.66
N GLN A 276 9.43 22.24 13.88
CA GLN A 276 10.25 22.33 15.10
C GLN A 276 11.09 21.07 15.32
N LEU A 277 10.49 19.89 15.16
CA LEU A 277 11.19 18.62 15.29
C LEU A 277 12.28 18.49 14.22
N HIS A 278 11.97 18.80 12.96
CA HIS A 278 12.90 18.80 11.85
C HIS A 278 14.07 19.75 12.12
N CYS A 279 13.81 20.98 12.58
CA CYS A 279 14.85 21.94 12.96
C CYS A 279 15.75 21.42 14.08
N TYR A 280 15.17 20.84 15.14
CA TYR A 280 15.93 20.27 16.25
C TYR A 280 16.81 19.09 15.80
N VAL A 281 16.23 18.14 15.07
CA VAL A 281 16.96 16.97 14.55
C VAL A 281 18.07 17.41 13.59
N ARG A 282 17.80 18.32 12.66
CA ARG A 282 18.83 18.88 11.75
C ARG A 282 19.97 19.53 12.52
N ALA A 283 19.67 20.31 13.57
CA ALA A 283 20.70 20.93 14.40
C ALA A 283 21.57 19.88 15.12
N LYS A 284 20.97 18.81 15.68
CA LYS A 284 21.70 17.71 16.32
C LYS A 284 22.53 16.90 15.34
N LEU A 285 22.01 16.63 14.14
CA LEU A 285 22.74 15.93 13.08
C LEU A 285 23.90 16.78 12.57
N SER A 286 23.71 18.10 12.37
CA SER A 286 24.79 19.01 11.99
C SER A 286 25.89 19.12 13.05
N ALA A 287 25.52 19.13 14.34
CA ALA A 287 26.49 19.08 15.43
C ALA A 287 27.29 17.76 15.45
N LYS A 288 26.69 16.65 15.02
CA LYS A 288 27.32 15.32 15.00
C LYS A 288 28.18 15.07 13.76
N TYR A 289 27.67 15.43 12.58
CA TYR A 289 28.25 15.08 11.28
C TYR A 289 29.02 16.23 10.62
N GLY A 290 28.91 17.45 11.14
CA GLY A 290 29.50 18.64 10.54
C GLY A 290 28.53 19.37 9.61
N LYS A 291 28.76 20.68 9.45
CA LYS A 291 27.94 21.57 8.60
C LYS A 291 28.14 21.32 7.11
N ASP A 292 29.28 20.73 6.74
CA ASP A 292 29.61 20.28 5.38
C ASP A 292 28.75 19.08 4.96
N LYS A 293 28.39 18.20 5.90
CA LYS A 293 27.54 17.03 5.66
C LYS A 293 26.06 17.31 5.88
N VAL A 294 25.72 18.19 6.82
CA VAL A 294 24.35 18.58 7.14
C VAL A 294 24.25 20.09 7.22
N ASP A 295 23.80 20.70 6.11
CA ASP A 295 23.60 22.15 6.00
C ASP A 295 22.55 22.63 7.02
N PRO A 296 22.88 23.57 7.93
CA PRO A 296 21.93 24.16 8.88
C PRO A 296 20.70 24.83 8.25
N LYS A 297 20.76 25.17 6.95
CA LYS A 297 19.68 25.85 6.21
C LYS A 297 18.99 24.94 5.18
N GLY A 298 19.59 23.80 4.83
CA GLY A 298 19.08 22.86 3.82
C GLY A 298 18.18 21.75 4.37
N GLY A 299 17.82 20.80 3.51
CA GLY A 299 17.15 19.55 3.95
C GLY A 299 18.11 18.62 4.69
N ILE A 300 17.57 17.71 5.50
CA ILE A 300 18.37 16.65 6.14
C ILE A 300 18.74 15.60 5.07
N PRO A 301 20.01 15.17 4.96
CA PRO A 301 20.38 14.05 4.09
C PRO A 301 19.61 12.78 4.46
N ALA A 302 18.87 12.21 3.51
CA ALA A 302 17.89 11.14 3.77
C ALA A 302 18.50 9.87 4.41
N HIS A 303 19.77 9.58 4.15
CA HIS A 303 20.49 8.42 4.70
C HIS A 303 20.84 8.54 6.20
N LEU A 304 20.49 9.65 6.86
CA LEU A 304 20.79 9.90 8.28
C LEU A 304 19.58 9.76 9.21
N LEU A 305 18.43 9.31 8.69
CA LEU A 305 17.16 9.30 9.43
C LEU A 305 16.87 7.96 10.15
N GLY A 306 17.83 7.01 10.14
CA GLY A 306 17.70 5.74 10.85
C GLY A 306 16.83 4.69 10.16
N ASN A 307 16.40 4.96 8.92
CA ASN A 307 15.66 4.03 8.06
C ASN A 307 16.01 4.28 6.56
N MET A 308 15.83 3.27 5.70
CA MET A 308 16.23 3.23 4.29
C MET A 308 15.33 4.06 3.35
#